data_AF-A0A370GET8-F1
#
_entry.id   AF-A0A370GET8-F1
#
_cell.length_a   1.000
_cell.length_b   1.000
_cell.length_c   1.000
_cell.angle_alpha   90.00
_cell.angle_beta   90.00
_cell.angle_gamma   90.00
#
_symmetry.space_group_name_H-M   'P 1'
#
loop_
_entity.id
_entity.type
_entity.pdbx_description
1 polymer ?
#
loop_
_entity_poly.entity_id
_entity_poly.type
_entity_poly.pdbx_seq_one_letter_code
_entity_poly.pdbx_strand_id
1 'polypeptide(L)'
;MEFLQKLEPHITSEDIQLQKFALHILSDIPTLVPEEWTVRIIKDSLSNKEKETNFATLDNFPMNEEAAGLLIKGIKKSNPLYMHLYLRLLKKLDFKMVQKYKKELQRHFSKTEMKFYKILESSTEIEILGRYAEILKEMEEEHYYNSQLYRQAKHLAGLIVENGWITEEKVELKLMEQLKEPFFDYEGILIVYMIGLMKLKKFIPLMSPLLERDEDILLEEVAGTLKSFQSDEVVESVYPLCKKEESSIFALSVLGGTKTPLAVEKLKELFHEITDPESKDLVFEGLCRQLALEGLPEIEEYLKEQRRSFVIDVEETAYGYYRIMNLEHQNLESWQELIQEKDDRSKKEREGIFQPSTINPVVKETTVGRNDPCPCGSGKKYKKCCGK
;
A
#
# COMPACT_ATOMS: atom_id res chain seq x y z
N MET A 1 9.65 18.35 -7.37
CA MET A 1 9.87 17.16 -8.23
C MET A 1 8.95 17.28 -9.42
N GLU A 2 9.49 17.34 -10.64
CA GLU A 2 8.72 17.44 -11.90
C GLU A 2 7.63 16.36 -12.01
N PHE A 3 7.92 15.16 -11.49
CA PHE A 3 7.01 14.03 -11.43
C PHE A 3 5.65 14.35 -10.76
N LEU A 4 5.63 15.00 -9.59
CA LEU A 4 4.38 15.32 -8.90
C LEU A 4 3.54 16.34 -9.70
N GLN A 5 4.20 17.27 -10.40
CA GLN A 5 3.51 18.28 -11.21
C GLN A 5 2.74 17.64 -12.38
N LYS A 6 3.21 16.49 -12.88
CA LYS A 6 2.48 15.70 -13.89
C LYS A 6 1.21 15.09 -13.33
N LEU A 7 1.20 14.68 -12.05
CA LEU A 7 0.07 14.01 -11.40
C LEU A 7 -1.00 14.98 -10.87
N GLU A 8 -0.58 16.17 -10.42
CA GLU A 8 -1.46 17.14 -9.75
C GLU A 8 -2.78 17.45 -10.49
N PRO A 9 -2.78 17.68 -11.81
CA PRO A 9 -4.02 17.99 -12.53
C PRO A 9 -5.01 16.84 -12.54
N HIS A 10 -4.54 15.60 -12.35
CA HIS A 10 -5.33 14.39 -12.50
C HIS A 10 -5.91 13.86 -11.19
N ILE A 11 -5.49 14.40 -10.03
CA ILE A 11 -5.99 13.96 -8.72
C ILE A 11 -7.49 14.26 -8.50
N THR A 12 -8.07 15.14 -9.31
CA THR A 12 -9.52 15.45 -9.35
C THR A 12 -10.05 15.42 -10.79
N SER A 13 -9.50 14.55 -11.64
CA SER A 13 -9.93 14.41 -13.04
C SER A 13 -11.39 14.00 -13.16
N GLU A 14 -12.11 14.50 -14.17
CA GLU A 14 -13.45 14.01 -14.54
C GLU A 14 -13.39 12.62 -15.16
N ASP A 15 -12.28 12.30 -15.83
CA ASP A 15 -11.95 10.93 -16.20
C ASP A 15 -11.55 10.17 -14.93
N ILE A 16 -12.48 9.34 -14.45
CA ILE A 16 -12.37 8.56 -13.21
C ILE A 16 -11.21 7.56 -13.31
N GLN A 17 -10.97 6.97 -14.48
CA GLN A 17 -9.89 5.97 -14.64
C GLN A 17 -8.53 6.64 -14.57
N LEU A 18 -8.40 7.78 -15.24
CA LEU A 18 -7.20 8.61 -15.16
C LEU A 18 -6.92 9.07 -13.72
N GLN A 19 -7.98 9.43 -12.98
CA GLN A 19 -7.86 9.77 -11.56
C GLN A 19 -7.38 8.57 -10.74
N LYS A 20 -8.00 7.39 -10.88
CA LYS A 20 -7.58 6.16 -10.15
C LYS A 20 -6.12 5.82 -10.41
N PHE A 21 -5.67 5.86 -11.67
CA PHE A 21 -4.29 5.61 -12.03
C PHE A 21 -3.34 6.59 -11.33
N ALA A 22 -3.65 7.88 -11.35
CA ALA A 22 -2.86 8.90 -10.65
C ALA A 22 -2.81 8.66 -9.12
N LEU A 23 -3.95 8.34 -8.51
CA LEU A 23 -4.03 8.05 -7.07
C LEU A 23 -3.27 6.78 -6.69
N HIS A 24 -3.30 5.75 -7.54
CA HIS A 24 -2.57 4.52 -7.31
C HIS A 24 -1.06 4.75 -7.31
N ILE A 25 -0.55 5.54 -8.27
CA ILE A 25 0.86 5.97 -8.28
C ILE A 25 1.24 6.74 -7.01
N LEU A 26 0.39 7.67 -6.56
CA LEU A 26 0.64 8.45 -5.34
C LEU A 26 0.58 7.58 -4.07
N SER A 27 -0.21 6.50 -4.08
CA SER A 27 -0.32 5.57 -2.95
C SER A 27 0.96 4.78 -2.66
N ASP A 28 1.85 4.66 -3.65
CA ASP A 28 3.18 4.05 -3.48
C ASP A 28 4.18 4.97 -2.77
N ILE A 29 3.96 6.29 -2.82
CA ILE A 29 4.87 7.31 -2.30
C ILE A 29 4.13 8.38 -1.47
N PRO A 30 3.33 7.97 -0.48
CA PRO A 30 2.45 8.88 0.25
C PRO A 30 3.19 10.01 0.98
N THR A 31 4.46 9.78 1.35
CA THR A 31 5.29 10.78 2.04
C THR A 31 5.66 11.99 1.17
N LEU A 32 5.45 11.90 -0.15
CA LEU A 32 5.68 12.99 -1.09
C LEU A 32 4.39 13.75 -1.44
N VAL A 33 3.22 13.23 -1.05
CA VAL A 33 1.92 13.82 -1.35
C VAL A 33 1.68 15.02 -0.43
N PRO A 34 1.37 16.22 -0.95
CA PRO A 34 0.98 17.35 -0.10
C PRO A 34 -0.37 17.11 0.60
N GLU A 35 -0.50 17.55 1.86
CA GLU A 35 -1.74 17.31 2.63
C GLU A 35 -2.99 17.92 1.99
N GLU A 36 -2.83 19.07 1.33
CA GLU A 36 -3.90 19.77 0.63
C GLU A 36 -4.44 18.98 -0.57
N TRP A 37 -3.64 18.08 -1.14
CA TRP A 37 -4.11 17.18 -2.20
C TRP A 37 -5.11 16.16 -1.65
N THR A 38 -4.84 15.57 -0.48
CA THR A 38 -5.79 14.67 0.18
C THR A 38 -7.14 15.37 0.41
N VAL A 39 -7.12 16.63 0.83
CA VAL A 39 -8.34 17.44 1.00
C VAL A 39 -9.08 17.61 -0.33
N ARG A 40 -8.38 17.96 -1.41
CA ARG A 40 -8.97 18.12 -2.76
C ARG A 40 -9.60 16.82 -3.26
N ILE A 41 -8.89 15.70 -3.12
CA ILE A 41 -9.37 14.37 -3.52
C ILE A 41 -10.63 14.02 -2.74
N ILE A 42 -10.64 14.22 -1.42
CA ILE A 42 -11.83 13.93 -0.60
C ILE A 42 -13.00 14.83 -1.02
N LYS A 43 -12.80 16.14 -1.24
CA LYS A 43 -13.88 17.03 -1.70
C LYS A 43 -14.48 16.57 -3.03
N ASP A 44 -13.63 16.23 -3.99
CA ASP A 44 -14.04 15.72 -5.30
C ASP A 44 -14.81 14.39 -5.17
N SER A 45 -14.26 13.41 -4.44
CA SER A 45 -14.91 12.12 -4.18
C SER A 45 -16.24 12.23 -3.45
N LEU A 46 -16.41 13.24 -2.58
CA LEU A 46 -17.70 13.50 -1.90
C LEU A 46 -18.73 14.17 -2.83
N SER A 47 -18.28 14.83 -3.90
CA SER A 47 -19.15 15.50 -4.86
C SER A 47 -19.74 14.54 -5.90
N ASN A 48 -19.07 13.41 -6.15
CA ASN A 48 -19.48 12.39 -7.10
C ASN A 48 -19.46 10.99 -6.46
N LYS A 49 -20.64 10.35 -6.32
CA LYS A 49 -20.79 9.04 -5.68
C LYS A 49 -19.96 7.93 -6.33
N GLU A 50 -19.66 8.01 -7.62
CA GLU A 50 -18.84 7.00 -8.31
C GLU A 50 -17.37 7.08 -7.88
N LYS A 51 -16.93 8.28 -7.51
CA LYS A 51 -15.58 8.57 -7.01
C LYS A 51 -15.38 8.24 -5.53
N GLU A 52 -16.41 7.78 -4.79
CA GLU A 52 -16.23 7.29 -3.41
C GLU A 52 -15.30 6.06 -3.34
N THR A 53 -15.15 5.34 -4.46
CA THR A 53 -14.19 4.22 -4.58
C THR A 53 -12.74 4.67 -4.44
N ASN A 54 -12.41 5.93 -4.70
CA ASN A 54 -11.06 6.48 -4.54
C ASN A 54 -10.55 6.37 -3.10
N PHE A 55 -11.45 6.35 -2.10
CA PHE A 55 -11.09 6.13 -0.69
C PHE A 55 -10.42 4.77 -0.45
N ALA A 56 -10.53 3.84 -1.40
CA ALA A 56 -9.78 2.59 -1.44
C ALA A 56 -8.25 2.82 -1.45
N THR A 57 -7.78 3.92 -2.05
CA THR A 57 -6.36 4.21 -2.33
C THR A 57 -5.71 5.18 -1.34
N LEU A 58 -6.51 5.89 -0.54
CA LEU A 58 -6.02 6.94 0.37
C LEU A 58 -5.46 6.41 1.70
N ASP A 59 -5.20 5.11 1.78
CA ASP A 59 -4.88 4.42 3.02
C ASP A 59 -3.65 5.00 3.73
N ASN A 60 -2.62 5.40 2.97
CA ASN A 60 -1.39 5.93 3.53
C ASN A 60 -1.21 7.42 3.26
N PHE A 61 -2.19 8.08 2.63
CA PHE A 61 -2.12 9.50 2.33
C PHE A 61 -2.09 10.32 3.62
N PRO A 62 -1.41 11.48 3.62
CA PRO A 62 -1.41 12.35 4.77
C PRO A 62 -2.84 12.84 5.05
N MET A 63 -3.21 12.84 6.33
CA MET A 63 -4.56 13.11 6.79
C MET A 63 -4.52 14.26 7.78
N ASN A 64 -4.93 15.44 7.34
CA ASN A 64 -5.04 16.61 8.20
C ASN A 64 -6.45 16.79 8.76
N GLU A 65 -6.62 17.80 9.62
CA GLU A 65 -7.89 18.08 10.27
C GLU A 65 -9.03 18.36 9.27
N GLU A 66 -8.75 19.10 8.19
CA GLU A 66 -9.77 19.43 7.19
C GLU A 66 -10.26 18.15 6.48
N ALA A 67 -9.34 17.30 6.05
CA ALA A 67 -9.63 16.01 5.44
C ALA A 67 -10.45 15.10 6.39
N ALA A 68 -10.05 15.02 7.66
CA ALA A 68 -10.78 14.27 8.68
C ALA A 68 -12.21 14.80 8.86
N GLY A 69 -12.37 16.13 8.97
CA GLY A 69 -13.67 16.78 9.09
C GLY A 69 -14.59 16.55 7.90
N LEU A 70 -14.04 16.49 6.68
CA LEU A 70 -14.78 16.14 5.47
C LEU A 70 -15.27 14.69 5.50
N LEU A 71 -14.42 13.72 5.85
CA LEU A 71 -14.80 12.31 5.95
C LEU A 71 -15.89 12.08 7.01
N ILE A 72 -15.80 12.75 8.16
CA ILE A 72 -16.80 12.66 9.25
C ILE A 72 -18.16 13.23 8.82
N LYS A 73 -18.16 14.30 8.01
CA LYS A 73 -19.41 14.83 7.43
C LYS A 73 -19.93 13.92 6.33
N GLY A 74 -19.04 13.39 5.50
CA GLY A 74 -19.34 12.54 4.35
C GLY A 74 -19.94 11.20 4.73
N ILE A 75 -19.46 10.55 5.79
CA ILE A 75 -19.95 9.22 6.21
C ILE A 75 -21.46 9.18 6.52
N LYS A 76 -22.05 10.31 6.92
CA LYS A 76 -23.51 10.40 7.16
C LYS A 76 -24.32 10.38 5.86
N LYS A 77 -23.69 10.72 4.74
CA LYS A 77 -24.27 10.81 3.40
C LYS A 77 -23.71 9.76 2.43
N SER A 78 -22.76 8.94 2.89
CA SER A 78 -22.05 7.97 2.05
C SER A 78 -23.00 6.90 1.51
N ASN A 79 -22.67 6.35 0.35
CA ASN A 79 -23.32 5.12 -0.10
C ASN A 79 -23.08 4.01 0.95
N PRO A 80 -24.12 3.29 1.43
CA PRO A 80 -23.94 2.18 2.37
C PRO A 80 -22.92 1.14 1.91
N LEU A 81 -22.81 0.93 0.60
CA LEU A 81 -21.82 0.04 -0.02
C LEU A 81 -20.37 0.49 0.25
N TYR A 82 -20.12 1.80 0.36
CA TYR A 82 -18.79 2.40 0.50
C TYR A 82 -18.49 2.96 1.89
N MET A 83 -19.46 2.92 2.83
CA MET A 83 -19.28 3.40 4.21
C MET A 83 -18.05 2.77 4.89
N HIS A 84 -17.72 1.52 4.57
CA HIS A 84 -16.54 0.83 5.11
C HIS A 84 -15.21 1.52 4.72
N LEU A 85 -15.13 2.16 3.54
CA LEU A 85 -13.95 2.90 3.10
C LEU A 85 -13.73 4.16 3.95
N TYR A 86 -14.80 4.88 4.27
CA TYR A 86 -14.76 6.02 5.19
C TYR A 86 -14.26 5.58 6.58
N LEU A 87 -14.87 4.53 7.13
CA LEU A 87 -14.50 4.01 8.44
C LEU A 87 -13.04 3.59 8.50
N ARG A 88 -12.54 2.97 7.42
CA ARG A 88 -11.14 2.56 7.32
C ARG A 88 -10.19 3.74 7.39
N LEU A 89 -10.47 4.84 6.70
CA LEU A 89 -9.67 6.07 6.76
C LEU A 89 -9.79 6.76 8.13
N LEU A 90 -10.99 6.88 8.68
CA LEU A 90 -11.21 7.50 10.00
C LEU A 90 -10.49 6.75 11.12
N LYS A 91 -10.36 5.43 11.02
CA LYS A 91 -9.62 4.60 11.99
C LYS A 91 -8.09 4.83 11.97
N LYS A 92 -7.57 5.58 11.00
CA LYS A 92 -6.15 5.95 10.88
C LYS A 92 -5.83 7.34 11.40
N LEU A 93 -6.85 8.09 11.83
CA LEU A 93 -6.64 9.41 12.43
C LEU A 93 -5.70 9.31 13.63
N ASP A 94 -4.81 10.29 13.75
CA ASP A 94 -3.98 10.44 14.94
C ASP A 94 -4.85 10.64 16.20
N PHE A 95 -4.24 10.42 17.36
CA PHE A 95 -4.94 10.56 18.62
C PHE A 95 -5.56 11.96 18.83
N LYS A 96 -4.86 13.04 18.44
CA LYS A 96 -5.32 14.42 18.62
C LYS A 96 -6.63 14.66 17.85
N MET A 97 -6.70 14.16 16.61
CA MET A 97 -7.90 14.22 15.78
C MET A 97 -9.03 13.34 16.32
N VAL A 98 -8.74 12.11 16.76
CA VAL A 98 -9.77 11.25 17.36
C VAL A 98 -10.35 11.88 18.63
N GLN A 99 -9.53 12.53 19.45
CA GLN A 99 -9.99 13.26 20.64
C GLN A 99 -10.89 14.43 20.27
N LYS A 100 -10.47 15.24 19.28
CA LYS A 100 -11.23 16.39 18.80
C LYS A 100 -12.61 16.02 18.28
N TYR A 101 -12.71 14.91 17.54
CA TYR A 101 -13.96 14.42 16.94
C TYR A 101 -14.60 13.24 17.70
N LYS A 102 -14.28 13.09 18.99
CA LYS A 102 -14.71 11.95 19.82
C LYS A 102 -16.22 11.73 19.80
N LYS A 103 -17.02 12.79 19.84
CA LYS A 103 -18.49 12.69 19.90
C LYS A 103 -19.08 12.13 18.60
N GLU A 104 -18.47 12.47 17.47
CA GLU A 104 -18.84 12.03 16.14
C GLU A 104 -18.35 10.61 15.88
N LEU A 105 -17.12 10.29 16.28
CA LEU A 105 -16.48 9.00 16.01
C LEU A 105 -16.93 7.87 16.94
N GLN A 106 -17.35 8.16 18.18
CA GLN A 106 -17.71 7.14 19.18
C GLN A 106 -18.79 6.14 18.74
N ARG A 107 -19.64 6.50 17.77
CA ARG A 107 -20.69 5.62 17.24
C ARG A 107 -20.18 4.64 16.18
N HIS A 108 -19.00 4.92 15.64
CA HIS A 108 -18.38 4.20 14.53
C HIS A 108 -17.18 3.35 14.97
N PHE A 109 -16.69 3.57 16.19
CA PHE A 109 -15.55 2.89 16.78
C PHE A 109 -16.05 1.89 17.82
N SER A 110 -15.38 0.74 17.91
CA SER A 110 -15.65 -0.24 18.96
C SER A 110 -15.30 0.33 20.35
N LYS A 111 -15.86 -0.28 21.39
CA LYS A 111 -15.52 0.07 22.79
C LYS A 111 -14.02 -0.07 23.05
N THR A 112 -13.39 -1.09 22.47
CA THR A 112 -11.94 -1.34 22.58
C THR A 112 -11.13 -0.25 21.91
N GLU A 113 -11.50 0.16 20.70
CA GLU A 113 -10.84 1.28 20.00
C GLU A 113 -11.00 2.59 20.78
N MET A 114 -12.20 2.89 21.28
CA MET A 114 -12.42 4.10 22.08
C MET A 114 -11.66 4.09 23.41
N LYS A 115 -11.48 2.91 24.03
CA LYS A 115 -10.67 2.75 25.24
C LYS A 115 -9.19 3.01 24.95
N PHE A 116 -8.67 2.49 23.83
CA PHE A 116 -7.29 2.73 23.39
C PHE A 116 -7.02 4.24 23.26
N TYR A 117 -7.84 4.98 22.51
CA TYR A 117 -7.65 6.42 22.36
C TYR A 117 -7.82 7.20 23.67
N LYS A 118 -8.73 6.78 24.55
CA LYS A 118 -8.89 7.44 25.87
C LYS A 118 -7.62 7.38 26.72
N ILE A 119 -6.86 6.28 26.64
CA ILE A 119 -5.64 6.12 27.45
C ILE A 119 -4.56 7.11 26.98
N LEU A 120 -4.47 7.37 25.68
CA LEU A 120 -3.48 8.28 25.09
C LEU A 120 -3.65 9.76 25.51
N GLU A 121 -4.82 10.15 26.04
CA GLU A 121 -5.17 11.54 26.38
C GLU A 121 -4.34 12.18 27.49
N SER A 122 -3.68 11.36 28.32
CA SER A 122 -2.85 11.84 29.42
C SER A 122 -1.61 10.96 29.65
N SER A 123 -1.20 10.22 28.62
CA SER A 123 -0.11 9.24 28.76
C SER A 123 1.26 9.92 28.71
N THR A 124 2.08 9.61 29.70
CA THR A 124 3.52 9.86 29.75
C THR A 124 4.26 8.93 28.79
N GLU A 125 5.53 9.22 28.49
CA GLU A 125 6.43 8.33 27.72
C GLU A 125 6.38 6.89 28.24
N ILE A 126 6.48 6.70 29.56
CA ILE A 126 6.49 5.38 30.19
C ILE A 126 5.17 4.63 29.94
N GLU A 127 4.03 5.32 29.99
CA GLU A 127 2.71 4.72 29.74
C GLU A 127 2.54 4.33 28.27
N ILE A 128 3.02 5.17 27.33
CA ILE A 128 3.00 4.84 25.90
C ILE A 128 3.90 3.63 25.60
N LEU A 129 5.14 3.63 26.09
CA LEU A 129 6.07 2.52 25.90
C LEU A 129 5.55 1.22 26.54
N GLY A 130 4.99 1.32 27.75
CA GLY A 130 4.36 0.19 28.42
C GLY A 130 3.19 -0.38 27.61
N ARG A 131 2.31 0.49 27.10
CA ARG A 131 1.19 0.07 26.27
C ARG A 131 1.63 -0.53 24.93
N TYR A 132 2.67 0.02 24.33
CA TYR A 132 3.28 -0.52 23.12
C TYR A 132 3.77 -1.96 23.34
N ALA A 133 4.51 -2.18 24.43
CA ALA A 133 4.99 -3.51 24.81
C ALA A 133 3.84 -4.49 25.11
N GLU A 134 2.77 -4.04 25.78
CA GLU A 134 1.57 -4.86 26.02
C GLU A 134 0.91 -5.32 24.71
N ILE A 135 0.73 -4.41 23.75
CA ILE A 135 0.09 -4.73 22.47
C ILE A 135 0.98 -5.67 21.66
N LEU A 136 2.29 -5.44 21.63
CA LEU A 136 3.23 -6.35 20.98
C LEU A 136 3.11 -7.76 21.53
N LYS A 137 3.09 -7.90 22.87
CA LYS A 137 2.91 -9.19 23.53
C LYS A 137 1.57 -9.83 23.16
N GLU A 138 0.47 -9.06 23.16
CA GLU A 138 -0.85 -9.54 22.76
C GLU A 138 -0.84 -10.05 21.31
N MET A 139 -0.13 -9.36 20.40
CA MET A 139 -0.01 -9.77 19.01
C MET A 139 0.80 -11.05 18.82
N GLU A 140 1.87 -11.27 19.61
CA GLU A 140 2.65 -12.52 19.58
C GLU A 140 1.87 -13.73 20.12
N GLU A 141 0.94 -13.49 21.06
CA GLU A 141 0.11 -14.54 21.65
C GLU A 141 -1.11 -14.91 20.76
N GLU A 142 -1.46 -14.07 19.79
CA GLU A 142 -2.59 -14.30 18.88
C GLU A 142 -2.30 -15.42 17.87
N HIS A 143 -3.24 -16.35 17.72
CA HIS A 143 -3.13 -17.44 16.75
C HIS A 143 -3.26 -16.98 15.30
N TYR A 144 -3.91 -15.83 15.08
CA TYR A 144 -4.17 -15.27 13.75
C TYR A 144 -3.83 -13.79 13.72
N TYR A 145 -3.45 -13.29 12.55
CA TYR A 145 -3.16 -11.87 12.35
C TYR A 145 -4.34 -10.98 12.78
N ASN A 146 -4.08 -10.09 13.74
CA ASN A 146 -5.05 -9.14 14.25
C ASN A 146 -4.76 -7.73 13.69
N SER A 147 -5.42 -7.39 12.58
CA SER A 147 -5.24 -6.09 11.91
C SER A 147 -5.54 -4.88 12.80
N GLN A 148 -6.36 -5.02 13.84
CA GLN A 148 -6.66 -3.93 14.75
C GLN A 148 -5.49 -3.68 15.71
N LEU A 149 -4.94 -4.74 16.31
CA LEU A 149 -3.78 -4.64 17.19
C LEU A 149 -2.57 -4.13 16.43
N TYR A 150 -2.31 -4.63 15.22
CA TYR A 150 -1.23 -4.15 14.37
C TYR A 150 -1.35 -2.64 14.07
N ARG A 151 -2.55 -2.15 13.72
CA ARG A 151 -2.78 -0.71 13.53
C ARG A 151 -2.53 0.11 14.80
N GLN A 152 -2.92 -0.41 15.96
CA GLN A 152 -2.68 0.27 17.24
C GLN A 152 -1.18 0.32 17.56
N ALA A 153 -0.47 -0.80 17.39
CA ALA A 153 0.98 -0.87 17.58
C ALA A 153 1.71 0.08 16.62
N LYS A 154 1.33 0.10 15.34
CA LYS A 154 1.88 1.02 14.34
C LYS A 154 1.63 2.50 14.67
N HIS A 155 0.46 2.84 15.22
CA HIS A 155 0.18 4.19 15.71
C HIS A 155 1.11 4.57 16.88
N LEU A 156 1.23 3.70 17.88
CA LEU A 156 2.13 3.93 19.02
C LEU A 156 3.59 4.04 18.56
N ALA A 157 4.02 3.21 17.62
CA ALA A 157 5.34 3.28 17.01
C ALA A 157 5.60 4.64 16.36
N GLY A 158 4.61 5.17 15.64
CA GLY A 158 4.66 6.52 15.07
C GLY A 158 4.82 7.60 16.14
N LEU A 159 4.05 7.53 17.24
CA LEU A 159 4.17 8.47 18.36
C LEU A 159 5.54 8.39 19.05
N ILE A 160 6.08 7.18 19.22
CA ILE A 160 7.41 6.97 19.80
C ILE A 160 8.49 7.68 18.98
N VAL A 161 8.41 7.59 17.65
CA VAL A 161 9.33 8.30 16.74
C VAL A 161 9.08 9.82 16.76
N GLU A 162 7.82 10.27 16.65
CA GLU A 162 7.45 11.70 16.63
C GLU A 162 7.94 12.44 17.89
N ASN A 163 7.88 11.78 19.05
CA ASN A 163 8.31 12.34 20.32
C ASN A 163 9.80 12.12 20.64
N GLY A 164 10.55 11.42 19.77
CA GLY A 164 11.98 11.17 19.95
C GLY A 164 12.32 10.19 21.08
N TRP A 165 11.40 9.28 21.44
CA TRP A 165 11.58 8.29 22.51
C TRP A 165 12.32 7.02 22.08
N ILE A 166 12.74 6.96 20.81
CA ILE A 166 13.61 5.91 20.30
C ILE A 166 14.78 6.54 19.53
N THR A 167 15.99 6.03 19.77
CA THR A 167 17.21 6.50 19.10
C THR A 167 17.58 5.59 17.94
N GLU A 168 18.42 6.12 17.06
CA GLU A 168 18.98 5.37 15.93
C GLU A 168 19.77 4.13 16.40
N GLU A 169 20.52 4.22 17.50
CA GLU A 169 21.28 3.09 18.05
C GLU A 169 20.37 1.98 18.54
N LYS A 170 19.22 2.32 19.15
CA LYS A 170 18.24 1.33 19.62
C LYS A 170 17.55 0.64 18.45
N VAL A 171 17.23 1.39 17.40
CA VAL A 171 16.71 0.84 16.14
C VAL A 171 17.72 -0.11 15.50
N GLU A 172 18.98 0.29 15.43
CA GLU A 172 20.06 -0.53 14.88
C GLU A 172 20.22 -1.84 15.65
N LEU A 173 20.30 -1.76 16.98
CA LEU A 173 20.42 -2.92 17.84
C LEU A 173 19.28 -3.91 17.59
N LYS A 174 18.03 -3.42 17.57
CA LYS A 174 16.84 -4.25 17.37
C LYS A 174 16.79 -4.88 15.98
N LEU A 175 17.10 -4.11 14.93
CA LEU A 175 17.18 -4.67 13.57
C LEU A 175 18.24 -5.78 13.50
N MET A 176 19.41 -5.57 14.09
CA MET A 176 20.49 -6.57 14.10
C MET A 176 20.17 -7.83 14.91
N GLU A 177 19.34 -7.73 15.95
CA GLU A 177 18.79 -8.89 16.66
C GLU A 177 17.88 -9.69 15.71
N GLN A 178 16.89 -9.03 15.10
CA GLN A 178 15.88 -9.67 14.25
C GLN A 178 16.46 -10.31 12.98
N LEU A 179 17.52 -9.71 12.41
CA LEU A 179 18.21 -10.28 11.25
C LEU A 179 18.81 -11.67 11.50
N LYS A 180 19.07 -12.03 12.76
CA LYS A 180 19.58 -13.35 13.16
C LYS A 180 18.48 -14.39 13.33
N GLU A 181 17.23 -13.93 13.46
CA GLU A 181 16.09 -14.79 13.72
C GLU A 181 15.52 -15.38 12.41
N PRO A 182 14.95 -16.59 12.46
CA PRO A 182 14.33 -17.21 11.29
C PRO A 182 13.10 -16.42 10.81
N PHE A 183 12.39 -15.77 11.73
CA PHE A 183 11.22 -14.95 11.46
C PHE A 183 11.30 -13.64 12.26
N PHE A 184 10.82 -12.56 11.66
CA PHE A 184 10.68 -11.30 12.40
C PHE A 184 9.47 -11.37 13.32
N ASP A 185 9.65 -10.95 14.56
CA ASP A 185 8.54 -10.64 15.45
C ASP A 185 7.88 -9.30 15.08
N TYR A 186 6.74 -8.98 15.68
CA TYR A 186 6.03 -7.74 15.40
C TYR A 186 6.82 -6.50 15.84
N GLU A 187 7.70 -6.59 16.84
CA GLU A 187 8.58 -5.47 17.21
C GLU A 187 9.55 -5.19 16.06
N GLY A 188 10.20 -6.22 15.51
CA GLY A 188 11.12 -6.14 14.38
C GLY A 188 10.47 -5.57 13.12
N ILE A 189 9.26 -6.00 12.81
CA ILE A 189 8.47 -5.43 11.70
C ILE A 189 8.21 -3.94 11.94
N LEU A 190 7.85 -3.54 13.16
CA LEU A 190 7.61 -2.13 13.47
C LEU A 190 8.91 -1.31 13.55
N ILE A 191 10.06 -1.93 13.81
CA ILE A 191 11.37 -1.29 13.70
C ILE A 191 11.68 -0.91 12.25
N VAL A 192 11.33 -1.77 11.28
CA VAL A 192 11.43 -1.42 9.83
C VAL A 192 10.57 -0.19 9.52
N TYR A 193 9.32 -0.16 10.01
CA TYR A 193 8.47 1.02 9.87
C TYR A 193 9.08 2.29 10.50
N MET A 194 9.62 2.19 11.72
CA MET A 194 10.28 3.31 12.40
C MET A 194 11.51 3.82 11.65
N ILE A 195 12.30 2.94 11.01
CA ILE A 195 13.42 3.32 10.13
C ILE A 195 12.95 4.24 8.99
N GLY A 196 11.79 3.92 8.39
CA GLY A 196 11.18 4.74 7.34
C GLY A 196 10.73 6.12 7.85
N LEU A 197 10.13 6.18 9.04
CA LEU A 197 9.74 7.44 9.69
C LEU A 197 10.95 8.31 10.03
N MET A 198 12.02 7.70 10.55
CA MET A 198 13.26 8.38 10.95
C MET A 198 14.19 8.69 9.77
N LYS A 199 13.84 8.26 8.54
CA LYS A 199 14.62 8.51 7.31
C LYS A 199 16.06 7.96 7.35
N LEU A 200 16.27 6.82 8.00
CA LEU A 200 17.59 6.22 8.24
C LEU A 200 18.09 5.41 7.03
N LYS A 201 18.49 6.11 5.96
CA LYS A 201 18.95 5.51 4.68
C LYS A 201 20.13 4.54 4.83
N LYS A 202 20.95 4.68 5.88
CA LYS A 202 22.09 3.78 6.14
C LYS A 202 21.69 2.30 6.25
N PHE A 203 20.43 2.02 6.56
CA PHE A 203 19.90 0.64 6.69
C PHE A 203 19.39 0.04 5.38
N ILE A 204 19.39 0.78 4.26
CA ILE A 204 18.96 0.25 2.95
C ILE A 204 19.64 -1.09 2.62
N PRO A 205 20.98 -1.27 2.77
CA PRO A 205 21.64 -2.54 2.44
C PRO A 205 21.25 -3.70 3.37
N LEU A 206 20.75 -3.41 4.57
CA LEU A 206 20.27 -4.42 5.52
C LEU A 206 18.79 -4.77 5.28
N MET A 207 18.00 -3.82 4.77
CA MET A 207 16.57 -4.01 4.50
C MET A 207 16.29 -4.60 3.13
N SER A 208 17.04 -4.26 2.06
CA SER A 208 16.72 -4.79 0.73
C SER A 208 16.74 -6.32 0.66
N PRO A 209 17.68 -7.05 1.29
CA PRO A 209 17.66 -8.51 1.28
C PRO A 209 16.43 -9.11 2.00
N LEU A 210 15.73 -8.34 2.84
CA LEU A 210 14.49 -8.79 3.47
C LEU A 210 13.35 -8.98 2.46
N LEU A 211 13.45 -8.45 1.24
CA LEU A 211 12.48 -8.70 0.18
C LEU A 211 12.43 -10.16 -0.29
N GLU A 212 13.41 -10.98 0.08
CA GLU A 212 13.44 -12.43 -0.17
C GLU A 212 12.75 -13.26 0.94
N ARG A 213 12.24 -12.59 1.99
CA ARG A 213 11.53 -13.23 3.11
C ARG A 213 10.12 -13.68 2.72
N ASP A 214 9.44 -14.40 3.61
CA ASP A 214 8.13 -15.01 3.35
C ASP A 214 6.99 -14.40 4.21
N GLU A 215 7.31 -13.47 5.12
CA GLU A 215 6.37 -12.79 5.99
C GLU A 215 5.69 -11.62 5.29
N ASP A 216 4.44 -11.80 4.84
CA ASP A 216 3.70 -10.81 4.05
C ASP A 216 3.70 -9.40 4.69
N ILE A 217 3.55 -9.30 6.01
CA ILE A 217 3.54 -8.00 6.72
C ILE A 217 4.93 -7.34 6.70
N LEU A 218 5.99 -8.13 6.88
CA LEU A 218 7.36 -7.63 6.80
C LEU A 218 7.66 -7.11 5.40
N LEU A 219 7.29 -7.86 4.36
CA LEU A 219 7.52 -7.48 2.97
C LEU A 219 6.84 -6.15 2.61
N GLU A 220 5.59 -5.95 3.06
CA GLU A 220 4.87 -4.69 2.89
C GLU A 220 5.57 -3.52 3.60
N GLU A 221 6.01 -3.69 4.85
CA GLU A 221 6.71 -2.62 5.59
C GLU A 221 8.09 -2.32 4.99
N VAL A 222 8.85 -3.33 4.58
CA VAL A 222 10.15 -3.16 3.91
C VAL A 222 9.96 -2.42 2.59
N ALA A 223 9.00 -2.85 1.75
CA ALA A 223 8.72 -2.22 0.47
C ALA A 223 8.27 -0.77 0.64
N GLY A 224 7.35 -0.50 1.58
CA GLY A 224 6.91 0.86 1.90
C GLY A 224 8.05 1.74 2.41
N THR A 225 8.89 1.21 3.29
CA THR A 225 10.05 1.92 3.86
C THR A 225 11.08 2.28 2.80
N LEU A 226 11.47 1.33 1.95
CA LEU A 226 12.42 1.55 0.86
C LEU A 226 11.88 2.57 -0.14
N LYS A 227 10.61 2.44 -0.56
CA LYS A 227 9.95 3.44 -1.42
C LYS A 227 9.97 4.82 -0.78
N SER A 228 9.84 4.95 0.54
CA SER A 228 9.82 6.26 1.21
C SER A 228 11.14 7.06 1.15
N PHE A 229 12.26 6.44 0.76
CA PHE A 229 13.57 7.09 0.68
C PHE A 229 13.86 7.79 -0.65
N GLN A 230 13.21 7.33 -1.74
CA GLN A 230 13.27 7.93 -3.07
C GLN A 230 14.71 8.29 -3.50
N SER A 231 15.60 7.29 -3.53
CA SER A 231 17.02 7.54 -3.83
C SER A 231 17.68 6.43 -4.62
N ASP A 232 18.77 6.77 -5.29
CA ASP A 232 19.52 5.86 -6.15
C ASP A 232 20.13 4.69 -5.34
N GLU A 233 20.45 4.88 -4.07
CA GLU A 233 20.91 3.78 -3.20
C GLU A 233 19.85 2.69 -3.04
N VAL A 234 18.56 3.04 -3.05
CA VAL A 234 17.47 2.04 -3.06
C VAL A 234 17.46 1.27 -4.36
N VAL A 235 17.60 1.99 -5.49
CA VAL A 235 17.63 1.39 -6.83
C VAL A 235 18.76 0.38 -6.94
N GLU A 236 19.98 0.77 -6.56
CA GLU A 236 21.16 -0.09 -6.59
C GLU A 236 21.01 -1.31 -5.68
N SER A 237 20.46 -1.13 -4.48
CA SER A 237 20.31 -2.22 -3.49
C SER A 237 19.21 -3.22 -3.85
N VAL A 238 18.20 -2.81 -4.63
CA VAL A 238 17.03 -3.63 -4.98
C VAL A 238 17.16 -4.26 -6.37
N TYR A 239 17.86 -3.62 -7.31
CA TYR A 239 17.99 -4.10 -8.69
C TYR A 239 18.44 -5.57 -8.82
N PRO A 240 19.42 -6.09 -8.05
CA PRO A 240 19.80 -7.51 -8.13
C PRO A 240 18.68 -8.48 -7.70
N LEU A 241 17.74 -8.03 -6.86
CA LEU A 241 16.63 -8.82 -6.33
C LEU A 241 15.48 -8.94 -7.33
N CYS A 242 15.33 -7.98 -8.24
CA CYS A 242 14.29 -7.99 -9.28
C CYS A 242 14.34 -9.23 -10.19
N LYS A 243 15.49 -9.91 -10.27
CA LYS A 243 15.71 -11.10 -11.10
C LYS A 243 15.50 -12.43 -10.36
N LYS A 244 15.22 -12.40 -9.06
CA LYS A 244 15.08 -13.61 -8.23
C LYS A 244 13.60 -13.96 -8.06
N GLU A 245 13.24 -15.24 -8.27
CA GLU A 245 11.85 -15.71 -8.17
C GLU A 245 11.23 -15.41 -6.80
N GLU A 246 12.02 -15.47 -5.73
CA GLU A 246 11.55 -15.28 -4.35
C GLU A 246 11.21 -13.83 -4.01
N SER A 247 11.77 -12.84 -4.73
CA SER A 247 11.65 -11.42 -4.38
C SER A 247 11.21 -10.51 -5.53
N SER A 248 11.11 -11.03 -6.76
CA SER A 248 10.88 -10.21 -7.97
C SER A 248 9.66 -9.30 -7.84
N ILE A 249 8.54 -9.81 -7.29
CA ILE A 249 7.29 -9.04 -7.14
C ILE A 249 7.52 -7.78 -6.28
N PHE A 250 8.02 -7.93 -5.06
CA PHE A 250 8.24 -6.79 -4.17
C PHE A 250 9.41 -5.92 -4.62
N ALA A 251 10.49 -6.52 -5.14
CA ALA A 251 11.65 -5.79 -5.65
C ALA A 251 11.28 -4.90 -6.85
N LEU A 252 10.52 -5.42 -7.82
CA LEU A 252 10.01 -4.66 -8.95
C LEU A 252 9.02 -3.58 -8.51
N SER A 253 8.16 -3.86 -7.52
CA SER A 253 7.29 -2.82 -6.92
C SER A 253 8.09 -1.67 -6.31
N VAL A 254 9.14 -1.97 -5.54
CA VAL A 254 10.00 -0.94 -4.93
C VAL A 254 10.75 -0.15 -6.01
N LEU A 255 11.30 -0.83 -7.01
CA LEU A 255 12.01 -0.18 -8.11
C LEU A 255 11.08 0.73 -8.93
N GLY A 256 9.90 0.25 -9.31
CA GLY A 256 8.86 1.03 -10.01
C GLY A 256 8.30 2.18 -9.17
N GLY A 257 8.29 2.04 -7.85
CA GLY A 257 7.87 3.07 -6.89
C GLY A 257 8.94 4.13 -6.60
N THR A 258 10.21 3.88 -6.93
CA THR A 258 11.32 4.81 -6.67
C THR A 258 11.49 5.77 -7.84
N LYS A 259 11.19 7.07 -7.64
CA LYS A 259 11.07 8.07 -8.72
C LYS A 259 12.39 8.80 -8.97
N THR A 260 13.40 8.07 -9.43
CA THR A 260 14.71 8.63 -9.83
C THR A 260 15.04 8.29 -11.30
N PRO A 261 15.89 9.08 -11.98
CA PRO A 261 16.34 8.74 -13.32
C PRO A 261 17.01 7.37 -13.41
N LEU A 262 17.78 6.97 -12.40
CA LEU A 262 18.42 5.66 -12.34
C LEU A 262 17.39 4.52 -12.29
N ALA A 263 16.25 4.71 -11.61
CA ALA A 263 15.18 3.71 -11.60
C ALA A 263 14.63 3.46 -13.02
N VAL A 264 14.47 4.53 -13.82
CA VAL A 264 14.05 4.41 -15.22
C VAL A 264 15.08 3.62 -16.03
N GLU A 265 16.35 3.97 -15.92
CA GLU A 265 17.45 3.25 -16.58
C GLU A 265 17.43 1.75 -16.23
N LYS A 266 17.34 1.43 -14.93
CA LYS A 266 17.35 0.04 -14.46
C LYS A 266 16.10 -0.75 -14.84
N LEU A 267 14.93 -0.12 -14.90
CA LEU A 267 13.73 -0.76 -15.43
C LEU A 267 13.88 -1.12 -16.92
N LYS A 268 14.51 -0.25 -17.72
CA LYS A 268 14.78 -0.53 -19.14
C LYS A 268 15.79 -1.66 -19.32
N GLU A 269 16.84 -1.70 -18.51
CA GLU A 269 17.76 -2.85 -18.49
C GLU A 269 17.02 -4.14 -18.17
N LEU A 270 16.20 -4.15 -17.10
CA LEU A 270 15.42 -5.33 -16.72
C LEU A 270 14.45 -5.78 -17.80
N PHE A 271 13.87 -4.85 -18.57
CA PHE A 271 12.95 -5.18 -19.66
C PHE A 271 13.58 -6.12 -20.70
N HIS A 272 14.88 -5.95 -20.96
CA HIS A 272 15.62 -6.78 -21.91
C HIS A 272 16.27 -8.03 -21.28
N GLU A 273 16.48 -8.03 -19.96
CA GLU A 273 17.11 -9.13 -19.25
C GLU A 273 16.11 -10.17 -18.72
N ILE A 274 14.89 -9.74 -18.36
CA ILE A 274 13.86 -10.60 -17.81
C ILE A 274 13.08 -11.30 -18.93
N THR A 275 13.03 -12.62 -18.87
CA THR A 275 12.23 -13.45 -19.79
C THR A 275 10.93 -13.94 -19.16
N ASP A 276 10.84 -13.92 -17.83
CA ASP A 276 9.64 -14.36 -17.12
C ASP A 276 8.44 -13.44 -17.44
N PRO A 277 7.30 -14.00 -17.92
CA PRO A 277 6.15 -13.19 -18.31
C PRO A 277 5.62 -12.29 -17.18
N GLU A 278 5.43 -12.81 -15.96
CA GLU A 278 4.82 -12.05 -14.86
C GLU A 278 5.74 -10.89 -14.42
N SER A 279 7.04 -11.16 -14.34
CA SER A 279 8.04 -10.13 -14.03
C SER A 279 8.14 -9.08 -15.15
N LYS A 280 8.00 -9.47 -16.42
CA LYS A 280 7.97 -8.53 -17.55
C LYS A 280 6.74 -7.60 -17.51
N ASP A 281 5.60 -8.11 -17.06
CA ASP A 281 4.40 -7.29 -16.81
C ASP A 281 4.69 -6.22 -15.74
N LEU A 282 5.29 -6.62 -14.61
CA LEU A 282 5.65 -5.69 -13.53
C LEU A 282 6.70 -4.65 -13.95
N VAL A 283 7.66 -5.01 -14.81
CA VAL A 283 8.61 -4.04 -15.38
C VAL A 283 7.88 -3.02 -16.26
N PHE A 284 6.97 -3.48 -17.13
CA PHE A 284 6.15 -2.59 -17.95
C PHE A 284 5.32 -1.62 -17.10
N GLU A 285 4.69 -2.13 -16.04
CA GLU A 285 3.95 -1.30 -15.09
C GLU A 285 4.87 -0.28 -14.40
N GLY A 286 6.04 -0.73 -13.95
CA GLY A 286 7.07 0.13 -13.37
C GLY A 286 7.44 1.29 -14.31
N LEU A 287 7.75 0.99 -15.58
CA LEU A 287 8.08 1.98 -16.61
C LEU A 287 6.96 3.00 -16.82
N CYS A 288 5.71 2.53 -16.96
CA CYS A 288 4.55 3.40 -17.11
C CYS A 288 4.39 4.32 -15.88
N ARG A 289 4.53 3.79 -14.68
CA ARG A 289 4.40 4.55 -13.43
C ARG A 289 5.53 5.53 -13.16
N GLN A 290 6.66 5.46 -13.90
CA GLN A 290 7.71 6.47 -13.82
C GLN A 290 7.31 7.80 -14.47
N LEU A 291 6.35 7.80 -15.40
CA LEU A 291 5.93 8.99 -16.15
C LEU A 291 7.13 9.72 -16.81
N ALA A 292 8.03 8.92 -17.38
CA ALA A 292 9.25 9.33 -18.06
C ALA A 292 9.17 8.97 -19.55
N LEU A 293 9.61 9.87 -20.43
CA LEU A 293 9.60 9.62 -21.88
C LEU A 293 10.73 8.66 -22.29
N GLU A 294 11.78 8.57 -21.47
CA GLU A 294 12.97 7.77 -21.70
C GLU A 294 12.68 6.26 -21.73
N GLY A 295 11.59 5.81 -21.10
CA GLY A 295 11.10 4.42 -21.11
C GLY A 295 10.02 4.13 -22.16
N LEU A 296 9.62 5.13 -22.97
CA LEU A 296 8.61 4.95 -24.01
C LEU A 296 8.96 3.84 -25.03
N PRO A 297 10.22 3.66 -25.48
CA PRO A 297 10.55 2.60 -26.44
C PRO A 297 10.20 1.19 -25.93
N GLU A 298 10.52 0.89 -24.67
CA GLU A 298 10.25 -0.40 -24.03
C GLU A 298 8.74 -0.59 -23.76
N ILE A 299 8.03 0.48 -23.39
CA ILE A 299 6.57 0.49 -23.26
C ILE A 299 5.90 0.14 -24.60
N GLU A 300 6.30 0.79 -25.69
CA GLU A 300 5.80 0.52 -27.05
C GLU A 300 6.15 -0.89 -27.54
N GLU A 301 7.34 -1.39 -27.21
CA GLU A 301 7.74 -2.77 -27.52
C GLU A 301 6.84 -3.78 -26.82
N TYR A 302 6.59 -3.60 -25.52
CA TYR A 302 5.67 -4.45 -24.75
C TYR A 302 4.25 -4.46 -25.33
N LEU A 303 3.72 -3.28 -25.69
CA LEU A 303 2.36 -3.15 -26.20
C LEU A 303 2.15 -3.83 -27.57
N LYS A 304 3.21 -3.93 -28.39
CA LYS A 304 3.16 -4.67 -29.67
C LYS A 304 2.95 -6.17 -29.50
N GLU A 305 3.33 -6.74 -28.36
CA GLU A 305 3.13 -8.16 -28.07
C GLU A 305 1.65 -8.52 -27.86
N GLN A 306 0.78 -7.53 -27.56
CA GLN A 306 -0.66 -7.70 -27.31
C GLN A 306 -0.99 -8.84 -26.31
N ARG A 307 -0.11 -9.02 -25.33
CA ARG A 307 -0.23 -10.06 -24.30
C ARG A 307 -1.29 -9.70 -23.27
N ARG A 308 -1.98 -10.72 -22.76
CA ARG A 308 -2.84 -10.60 -21.57
C ARG A 308 -2.01 -10.87 -20.32
N SER A 309 -2.10 -9.98 -19.34
CA SER A 309 -1.51 -10.17 -18.02
C SER A 309 -2.54 -10.66 -17.01
N PHE A 310 -2.10 -11.48 -16.05
CA PHE A 310 -2.88 -11.83 -14.86
C PHE A 310 -2.43 -11.05 -13.61
N VAL A 311 -1.34 -10.28 -13.72
CA VAL A 311 -0.70 -9.57 -12.60
C VAL A 311 -1.10 -8.10 -12.61
N ILE A 312 -1.21 -7.50 -13.80
CA ILE A 312 -1.56 -6.08 -13.98
C ILE A 312 -2.71 -5.91 -14.96
N ASP A 313 -3.39 -4.76 -14.89
CA ASP A 313 -4.28 -4.32 -15.96
C ASP A 313 -3.48 -3.52 -17.00
N VAL A 314 -3.10 -4.18 -18.10
CA VAL A 314 -2.25 -3.58 -19.14
C VAL A 314 -2.93 -2.38 -19.79
N GLU A 315 -4.23 -2.49 -20.10
CA GLU A 315 -4.97 -1.43 -20.76
C GLU A 315 -5.11 -0.19 -19.86
N GLU A 316 -5.46 -0.37 -18.58
CA GLU A 316 -5.56 0.73 -17.61
C GLU A 316 -4.19 1.40 -17.39
N THR A 317 -3.13 0.59 -17.27
CA THR A 317 -1.76 1.08 -17.05
C THR A 317 -1.26 1.90 -18.26
N ALA A 318 -1.45 1.38 -19.47
CA ALA A 318 -1.07 2.07 -20.70
C ALA A 318 -1.90 3.34 -20.86
N TYR A 319 -3.23 3.25 -20.76
CA TYR A 319 -4.13 4.39 -20.86
C TYR A 319 -3.72 5.53 -19.92
N GLY A 320 -3.48 5.21 -18.65
CA GLY A 320 -3.01 6.15 -17.65
C GLY A 320 -1.71 6.85 -18.04
N TYR A 321 -0.69 6.09 -18.48
CA TYR A 321 0.59 6.64 -18.92
C TYR A 321 0.42 7.62 -20.10
N TYR A 322 -0.20 7.19 -21.21
CA TYR A 322 -0.33 8.05 -22.40
C TYR A 322 -1.15 9.30 -22.11
N ARG A 323 -2.22 9.20 -21.31
CA ARG A 323 -3.08 10.33 -20.99
C ARG A 323 -2.40 11.36 -20.07
N ILE A 324 -1.66 10.91 -19.05
CA ILE A 324 -0.90 11.83 -18.19
C ILE A 324 0.27 12.46 -18.97
N MET A 325 0.94 11.69 -19.82
CA MET A 325 2.07 12.16 -20.61
C MET A 325 1.66 12.99 -21.84
N ASN A 326 0.35 13.15 -22.09
CA ASN A 326 -0.22 13.83 -23.26
C ASN A 326 0.34 13.28 -24.58
N LEU A 327 0.34 11.96 -24.70
CA LEU A 327 0.79 11.21 -25.87
C LEU A 327 -0.41 10.60 -26.60
N GLU A 328 -0.27 10.45 -27.91
CA GLU A 328 -1.25 9.77 -28.77
C GLU A 328 -0.90 8.28 -28.93
N HIS A 329 -1.92 7.42 -28.97
CA HIS A 329 -1.76 6.01 -29.33
C HIS A 329 -3.03 5.48 -29.99
N GLN A 330 -2.87 4.65 -31.03
CA GLN A 330 -3.97 4.14 -31.85
C GLN A 330 -5.06 3.38 -31.07
N ASN A 331 -4.70 2.81 -29.91
CA ASN A 331 -5.61 2.02 -29.08
C ASN A 331 -6.25 2.82 -27.92
N LEU A 332 -5.98 4.13 -27.78
CA LEU A 332 -6.47 4.91 -26.63
C LEU A 332 -7.98 4.80 -26.44
N GLU A 333 -8.76 5.00 -27.50
CA GLU A 333 -10.23 4.90 -27.47
C GLU A 333 -10.66 3.49 -27.08
N SER A 334 -10.07 2.46 -27.70
CA SER A 334 -10.41 1.07 -27.42
C SER A 334 -10.07 0.65 -25.98
N TRP A 335 -8.97 1.14 -25.41
CA TRP A 335 -8.63 0.89 -24.01
C TRP A 335 -9.63 1.56 -23.08
N GLN A 336 -10.02 2.81 -23.38
CA GLN A 336 -11.01 3.52 -22.59
C GLN A 336 -12.35 2.77 -22.55
N GLU A 337 -12.82 2.27 -23.69
CA GLU A 337 -14.04 1.45 -23.77
C GLU A 337 -13.92 0.16 -22.95
N LEU A 338 -12.82 -0.58 -23.10
CA LEU A 338 -12.58 -1.82 -22.35
C LEU A 338 -12.53 -1.59 -20.84
N ILE A 339 -11.90 -0.51 -20.39
CA ILE A 339 -11.82 -0.17 -18.97
C ILE A 339 -13.23 0.18 -18.46
N GLN A 340 -14.01 0.97 -19.20
CA GLN A 340 -15.38 1.32 -18.82
C GLN A 340 -16.27 0.07 -18.72
N GLU A 341 -16.15 -0.88 -19.66
CA GLU A 341 -16.88 -2.15 -19.62
C GLU A 341 -16.51 -3.00 -18.39
N LYS A 342 -15.22 -3.08 -18.06
CA LYS A 342 -14.73 -3.78 -16.85
C LYS A 342 -15.34 -3.17 -15.59
N ASP A 343 -15.35 -1.84 -15.49
CA ASP A 343 -15.88 -1.09 -14.36
C ASP A 343 -17.40 -1.26 -14.21
N ASP A 344 -18.16 -1.15 -15.31
CA ASP A 344 -19.61 -1.33 -15.32
C ASP A 344 -20.00 -2.75 -14.87
N ARG A 345 -19.23 -3.75 -15.29
CA ARG A 345 -19.41 -5.14 -14.84
C ARG A 345 -19.17 -5.26 -13.33
N SER A 346 -18.05 -4.74 -12.82
CA SER A 346 -17.74 -4.79 -11.38
C SER A 346 -18.76 -4.02 -10.54
N LYS A 347 -19.31 -2.91 -11.05
CA LYS A 347 -20.39 -2.16 -10.39
C LYS A 347 -21.66 -2.99 -10.28
N LYS A 348 -22.09 -3.62 -11.38
CA LYS A 348 -23.27 -4.52 -11.40
C LYS A 348 -23.12 -5.70 -10.44
N GLU A 349 -21.93 -6.30 -10.37
CA GLU A 349 -21.64 -7.38 -9.43
C GLU A 349 -21.80 -6.93 -7.98
N ARG A 350 -21.22 -5.77 -7.61
CA ARG A 350 -21.32 -5.22 -6.24
C ARG A 350 -22.75 -4.85 -5.86
N GLU A 351 -23.52 -4.28 -6.80
CA GLU A 351 -24.93 -3.94 -6.58
C GLU A 351 -25.81 -5.21 -6.48
N GLY A 352 -25.51 -6.25 -7.26
CA GLY A 352 -26.21 -7.53 -7.23
C GLY A 352 -25.97 -8.37 -5.97
N ILE A 353 -24.82 -8.19 -5.31
CA ILE A 353 -24.50 -8.85 -4.03
C ILE A 353 -25.30 -8.26 -2.86
N PHE A 354 -25.85 -7.04 -2.99
CA PHE A 354 -26.70 -6.41 -1.96
C PHE A 354 -28.16 -6.92 -2.01
N GLN A 355 -28.36 -8.25 -2.01
CA GLN A 355 -29.58 -8.82 -1.45
C GLN A 355 -29.25 -9.22 0.00
N PRO A 356 -29.99 -8.75 1.02
CA PRO A 356 -29.81 -9.20 2.39
C PRO A 356 -30.29 -10.66 2.48
N SER A 357 -29.44 -11.58 2.07
CA SER A 357 -29.67 -13.00 2.16
C SER A 357 -29.25 -13.45 3.57
N THR A 358 -30.17 -14.15 4.23
CA THR A 358 -29.92 -14.94 5.43
C THR A 358 -28.94 -16.07 5.08
N ILE A 359 -27.64 -15.78 5.08
CA ILE A 359 -26.62 -16.79 4.84
C ILE A 359 -26.35 -17.50 6.17
N ASN A 360 -26.89 -18.71 6.32
CA ASN A 360 -26.31 -19.66 7.25
C ASN A 360 -24.86 -19.94 6.82
N PRO A 361 -23.87 -19.86 7.72
CA PRO A 361 -22.47 -20.05 7.36
C PRO A 361 -22.27 -21.46 6.78
N VAL A 362 -21.74 -21.51 5.55
CA VAL A 362 -21.26 -22.74 4.95
C VAL A 362 -20.05 -23.20 5.76
N VAL A 363 -20.19 -24.33 6.46
CA VAL A 363 -19.07 -25.02 7.09
C VAL A 363 -18.22 -25.60 5.96
N LYS A 364 -17.10 -24.93 5.64
CA LYS A 364 -16.07 -25.51 4.77
C LYS A 364 -15.36 -26.61 5.54
N GLU A 365 -15.24 -27.79 4.92
CA GLU A 365 -14.27 -28.80 5.35
C GLU A 365 -12.85 -28.21 5.32
N THR A 366 -12.01 -28.64 6.27
CA THR A 366 -10.63 -28.19 6.46
C THR A 366 -9.78 -28.54 5.24
N THR A 367 -9.73 -27.62 4.30
CA THR A 367 -8.74 -27.62 3.22
C THR A 367 -7.45 -27.01 3.75
N VAL A 368 -6.30 -27.63 3.46
CA VAL A 368 -4.98 -27.06 3.77
C VAL A 368 -4.92 -25.65 3.18
N GLY A 369 -4.66 -24.65 4.02
CA GLY A 369 -4.53 -23.27 3.60
C GLY A 369 -3.36 -23.13 2.63
N ARG A 370 -3.51 -22.31 1.59
CA ARG A 370 -2.48 -22.10 0.56
C ARG A 370 -1.11 -21.71 1.15
N ASN A 371 -1.11 -21.01 2.28
CA ASN A 371 0.08 -20.54 2.98
C ASN A 371 0.53 -21.46 4.14
N ASP A 372 -0.23 -22.50 4.48
CA ASP A 372 0.12 -23.43 5.57
C ASP A 372 1.33 -24.29 5.20
N PRO A 373 2.08 -24.84 6.18
CA PRO A 373 3.12 -25.82 5.93
C PRO A 373 2.59 -26.98 5.08
N CYS A 374 3.31 -27.31 4.01
CA CYS A 374 2.83 -28.31 3.08
C CYS A 374 2.84 -29.71 3.74
N PRO A 375 1.75 -30.48 3.66
CA PRO A 375 1.66 -31.82 4.26
C PRO A 375 2.65 -32.82 3.65
N CYS A 376 3.35 -32.46 2.56
CA CYS A 376 4.45 -33.22 1.96
C CYS A 376 5.69 -33.36 2.86
N GLY A 377 5.75 -32.63 3.98
CA GLY A 377 6.88 -32.66 4.90
C GLY A 377 8.12 -31.91 4.38
N SER A 378 7.98 -31.12 3.31
CA SER A 378 9.10 -30.38 2.70
C SER A 378 9.55 -29.16 3.51
N GLY A 379 8.79 -28.76 4.53
CA GLY A 379 8.99 -27.51 5.25
C GLY A 379 8.57 -26.25 4.47
N LYS A 380 8.11 -26.36 3.22
CA LYS A 380 7.64 -25.23 2.40
C LYS A 380 6.14 -24.97 2.57
N LYS A 381 5.65 -23.75 2.31
CA LYS A 381 4.21 -23.45 2.22
C LYS A 381 3.52 -24.28 1.13
N TYR A 382 2.25 -24.65 1.30
CA TYR A 382 1.50 -25.52 0.37
C TYR A 382 1.55 -25.01 -1.08
N LYS A 383 1.32 -23.70 -1.30
CA LYS A 383 1.42 -23.05 -2.61
C LYS A 383 2.78 -23.19 -3.31
N LYS A 384 3.85 -23.47 -2.56
CA LYS A 384 5.24 -23.61 -3.07
C LYS A 384 5.72 -25.09 -3.10
N CYS A 385 4.92 -26.06 -2.64
CA CYS A 385 5.19 -27.52 -2.76
C CYS A 385 4.07 -28.17 -3.57
N CYS A 386 3.10 -28.80 -2.91
CA CYS A 386 2.08 -29.63 -3.54
C CYS A 386 0.88 -28.86 -4.11
N GLY A 387 0.79 -27.56 -3.86
CA GLY A 387 -0.27 -26.68 -4.38
C GLY A 387 0.12 -25.94 -5.67
N LYS A 388 1.12 -26.45 -6.42
CA LYS A 388 1.44 -25.98 -7.77
C LYS A 388 0.43 -26.48 -8.79
#